data_AF-A0A6L5F1I8-F1
#
_entry.id   AF-A0A6L5F1I8-F1
#
_cell.length_a   1.000
_cell.length_b   1.000
_cell.length_c   1.000
_cell.angle_alpha   90.00
_cell.angle_beta   90.00
_cell.angle_gamma   90.00
#
_symmetry.space_group_name_H-M   'P 1'
#
loop_
_entity.id
_entity.type
_entity.pdbx_description
1 polymer ?
#
loop_
_entity_poly.entity_id
_entity_poly.type
_entity_poly.pdbx_seq_one_letter_code
_entity_poly.pdbx_strand_id
1 'polypeptide(L)'
;MVAYHAGAEGSEYTLDGWLGTYERMGHSTVIFVRERVHLDRIAPTSLPIVVLPRAVDLEYFLLPSIKVALYAAGNLKNSHLIRLRGIKDVFVGHGDSDKGTNVNPLARLYDEIWVAGPAARERYARTRVGVRDEAIVEVGRPQLDVIERPGVRPRAGGEPLTVLYAPTWEGWNDDEFQT
;
A
#
# COMPACT_ATOMS: atom_id res chain seq x y z
N MET A 1 0.11 -2.17 -16.06
CA MET A 1 0.17 -1.24 -14.90
C MET A 1 1.50 -1.42 -14.19
N VAL A 2 1.84 -0.52 -13.27
CA VAL A 2 3.06 -0.61 -12.47
C VAL A 2 2.72 -0.67 -10.98
N ALA A 3 3.38 -1.56 -10.24
CA ALA A 3 3.49 -1.48 -8.80
C ALA A 3 4.82 -0.77 -8.48
N TYR A 4 4.75 0.41 -7.87
CA TYR A 4 5.92 1.24 -7.62
C TYR A 4 6.36 1.12 -6.17
N HIS A 5 7.65 0.86 -5.96
CA HIS A 5 8.24 0.78 -4.65
C HIS A 5 9.54 1.58 -4.56
N ALA A 6 9.67 2.35 -3.49
CA ALA A 6 10.91 2.97 -3.09
C ALA A 6 10.88 3.20 -1.58
N GLY A 7 12.03 3.17 -0.92
CA GLY A 7 12.05 3.36 0.51
C GLY A 7 13.38 3.01 1.15
N ALA A 8 13.36 3.00 2.48
CA ALA A 8 14.47 2.44 3.23
C ALA A 8 14.49 0.91 3.07
N GLU A 9 15.66 0.34 3.27
CA GLU A 9 15.81 -1.11 3.47
C GLU A 9 14.86 -1.60 4.56
N GLY A 10 14.17 -2.72 4.31
CA GLY A 10 13.16 -3.25 5.23
C GLY A 10 11.76 -2.71 5.00
N SER A 11 11.52 -1.83 4.00
CA SER A 11 10.18 -1.38 3.63
C SER A 11 9.47 -2.30 2.62
N GLU A 12 10.13 -3.36 2.15
CA GLU A 12 9.63 -4.29 1.13
C GLU A 12 8.35 -5.01 1.58
N TYR A 13 8.16 -5.20 2.90
CA TYR A 13 6.94 -5.80 3.45
C TYR A 13 5.66 -5.09 2.99
N THR A 14 5.74 -3.79 2.69
CA THR A 14 4.61 -3.01 2.17
C THR A 14 4.20 -3.48 0.79
N LEU A 15 5.18 -3.78 -0.07
CA LEU A 15 4.98 -4.33 -1.41
C LEU A 15 4.60 -5.82 -1.34
N ASP A 16 5.29 -6.58 -0.48
CA ASP A 16 5.13 -8.03 -0.35
C ASP A 16 3.69 -8.42 -0.03
N GLY A 17 3.03 -7.64 0.86
CA GLY A 17 1.61 -7.83 1.18
C GLY A 17 0.70 -7.78 -0.04
N TRP A 18 1.09 -7.10 -1.11
CA TRP A 18 0.28 -6.95 -2.33
C TRP A 18 0.66 -7.88 -3.47
N LEU A 19 1.81 -8.56 -3.44
CA LEU A 19 2.30 -9.35 -4.58
C LEU A 19 1.27 -10.36 -5.07
N GLY A 20 0.68 -11.14 -4.16
CA GLY A 20 -0.32 -12.14 -4.52
C GLY A 20 -1.59 -11.50 -5.12
N THR A 21 -1.98 -10.31 -4.66
CA THR A 21 -3.07 -9.55 -5.30
C THR A 21 -2.69 -9.21 -6.73
N TYR A 22 -1.52 -8.61 -6.92
CA TYR A 22 -1.05 -8.14 -8.23
C TYR A 22 -0.98 -9.25 -9.28
N GLU A 23 -0.56 -10.45 -8.87
CA GLU A 23 -0.51 -11.64 -9.72
C GLU A 23 -1.90 -12.11 -10.17
N ARG A 24 -2.94 -11.90 -9.35
CA ARG A 24 -4.32 -12.36 -9.61
C ARG A 24 -5.20 -11.34 -10.35
N MET A 25 -4.81 -10.07 -10.44
CA MET A 25 -5.66 -9.01 -11.02
C MET A 25 -5.92 -9.17 -12.53
N GLY A 26 -5.24 -10.10 -13.21
CA GLY A 26 -5.40 -10.33 -14.65
C GLY A 26 -4.84 -9.22 -15.55
N HIS A 27 -4.11 -8.27 -14.98
CA HIS A 27 -3.45 -7.18 -15.71
C HIS A 27 -1.95 -7.43 -15.81
N SER A 28 -1.34 -7.10 -16.96
CA SER A 28 0.11 -7.07 -17.11
C SER A 28 0.71 -6.06 -16.13
N THR A 29 1.33 -6.56 -15.07
CA THR A 29 1.89 -5.78 -13.97
C THR A 29 3.40 -5.92 -13.97
N VAL A 30 4.12 -4.80 -13.87
CA VAL A 30 5.56 -4.75 -13.65
C VAL A 30 5.84 -4.05 -12.34
N ILE A 31 6.81 -4.53 -11.59
CA ILE A 31 7.25 -3.90 -10.35
C ILE A 31 8.42 -2.97 -10.69
N PHE A 32 8.27 -1.69 -10.39
CA PHE A 32 9.38 -0.73 -10.44
C PHE A 32 9.92 -0.52 -9.03
N VAL A 33 11.21 -0.80 -8.86
CA VAL A 33 11.93 -0.51 -7.61
C VAL A 33 12.98 0.56 -7.86
N ARG A 34 13.14 1.49 -6.92
CA ARG A 34 14.16 2.54 -7.04
C ARG A 34 15.49 2.08 -6.48
N GLU A 35 15.53 1.58 -5.27
CA GLU A 35 16.77 1.16 -4.63
C GLU A 35 17.12 -0.28 -5.02
N ARG A 36 18.38 -0.52 -5.44
CA ARG A 36 18.87 -1.85 -5.83
C ARG A 36 18.72 -2.89 -4.71
N VAL A 37 18.82 -2.46 -3.46
CA VAL A 37 18.72 -3.33 -2.27
C VAL A 37 17.40 -4.10 -2.22
N HIS A 38 16.32 -3.56 -2.80
CA HIS A 38 15.02 -4.21 -2.81
C HIS A 38 14.99 -5.47 -3.68
N LEU A 39 15.84 -5.57 -4.71
CA LEU A 39 15.82 -6.70 -5.64
C LEU A 39 16.04 -8.05 -4.94
N ASP A 40 16.92 -8.07 -3.93
CA ASP A 40 17.26 -9.28 -3.19
C ASP A 40 16.36 -9.51 -1.95
N ARG A 41 15.40 -8.60 -1.69
CA ARG A 41 14.60 -8.57 -0.47
C ARG A 41 13.10 -8.75 -0.70
N ILE A 42 12.61 -8.39 -1.88
CA ILE A 42 11.21 -8.62 -2.26
C ILE A 42 10.92 -10.11 -2.22
N ALA A 43 9.76 -10.47 -1.67
CA ALA A 43 9.32 -11.86 -1.60
C ALA A 43 9.19 -12.50 -3.00
N PRO A 44 9.33 -13.83 -3.12
CA PRO A 44 9.22 -14.50 -4.42
C PRO A 44 7.92 -14.15 -5.16
N THR A 45 8.06 -13.78 -6.44
CA THR A 45 6.93 -13.42 -7.31
C THR A 45 7.22 -13.82 -8.75
N SER A 46 6.14 -14.06 -9.50
CA SER A 46 6.14 -14.24 -10.95
C SER A 46 6.18 -12.92 -11.73
N LEU A 47 5.98 -11.78 -11.07
CA LEU A 47 5.95 -10.47 -11.71
C LEU A 47 7.34 -10.00 -12.11
N PRO A 48 7.51 -9.40 -13.31
CA PRO A 48 8.79 -8.82 -13.70
C PRO A 48 9.13 -7.63 -12.79
N ILE A 49 10.39 -7.59 -12.34
CA ILE A 49 10.93 -6.50 -11.52
C ILE A 49 11.97 -5.72 -12.34
N VAL A 50 11.85 -4.40 -12.34
CA VAL A 50 12.79 -3.49 -13.01
C VAL A 50 13.34 -2.51 -11.98
N VAL A 51 14.66 -2.47 -11.88
CA VAL A 51 15.37 -1.53 -10.99
C VAL A 51 15.67 -0.24 -11.75
N LEU A 52 15.13 0.87 -11.28
CA LEU A 52 15.25 2.20 -11.89
C LEU A 52 15.83 3.20 -10.87
N PRO A 53 17.16 3.22 -10.63
CA PRO A 53 17.75 3.98 -9.53
C PRO A 53 17.49 5.49 -9.59
N ARG A 54 17.54 6.09 -10.77
CA ARG A 54 17.47 7.53 -10.95
C ARG A 54 16.09 7.94 -11.43
N ALA A 55 15.68 9.18 -11.11
CA ALA A 55 14.40 9.71 -11.55
C ALA A 55 14.30 9.77 -13.08
N VAL A 56 15.42 9.97 -13.76
CA VAL A 56 15.51 9.98 -15.23
C VAL A 56 15.34 8.59 -15.84
N ASP A 57 15.67 7.52 -15.11
CA ASP A 57 15.52 6.15 -15.62
C ASP A 57 14.04 5.81 -15.81
N LEU A 58 13.15 6.39 -14.98
CA LEU A 58 11.70 6.28 -15.15
C LEU A 58 11.22 6.91 -16.45
N GLU A 59 11.77 8.07 -16.84
CA GLU A 59 11.39 8.73 -18.10
C GLU A 59 11.79 7.90 -19.32
N TYR A 60 13.00 7.30 -19.30
CA TYR A 60 13.49 6.48 -20.40
C TYR A 60 12.82 5.11 -20.50
N PHE A 61 12.41 4.53 -19.37
CA PHE A 61 11.83 3.20 -19.32
C PHE A 61 10.29 3.21 -19.39
N LEU A 62 9.64 4.36 -19.23
CA LEU A 62 8.18 4.42 -19.18
C LEU A 62 7.57 3.89 -20.49
N LEU A 63 6.85 2.78 -20.37
CA LEU A 63 6.13 2.19 -21.48
C LEU A 63 4.82 2.96 -21.73
N PRO A 64 4.49 3.32 -22.98
CA PRO A 64 3.24 4.03 -23.29
C PRO A 64 1.96 3.30 -22.88
N SER A 65 2.05 1.98 -22.67
CA SER A 65 0.96 1.11 -22.20
C SER A 65 0.71 1.18 -20.68
N ILE A 66 1.61 1.79 -19.90
CA ILE A 66 1.39 2.01 -18.46
C ILE A 66 0.39 3.15 -18.29
N LYS A 67 -0.78 2.82 -17.74
CA LYS A 67 -1.88 3.77 -17.48
C LYS A 67 -2.18 3.95 -16.00
N VAL A 68 -1.69 3.07 -15.14
CA VAL A 68 -1.95 3.07 -13.70
C VAL A 68 -0.67 2.70 -12.96
N ALA A 69 -0.39 3.44 -11.87
CA ALA A 69 0.66 3.17 -10.91
C ALA A 69 0.06 2.97 -9.52
N LEU A 70 0.42 1.88 -8.84
CA LEU A 70 0.00 1.58 -7.47
C LEU A 70 1.16 1.79 -6.49
N TYR A 71 0.87 2.45 -5.36
CA TYR A 71 1.85 2.79 -4.33
C TYR A 71 1.40 2.22 -2.97
N ALA A 72 2.10 1.17 -2.49
CA ALA A 72 1.81 0.55 -1.19
C ALA A 72 2.52 1.24 -0.01
N ALA A 73 3.48 2.12 -0.30
CA ALA A 73 4.20 2.93 0.68
C ALA A 73 4.13 4.41 0.30
N GLY A 74 4.06 5.27 1.31
CA GLY A 74 4.02 6.72 1.15
C GLY A 74 5.41 7.31 1.37
N ASN A 75 6.07 7.74 0.31
CA ASN A 75 7.47 8.13 0.32
C ASN A 75 7.71 9.20 -0.74
N LEU A 76 8.61 10.15 -0.45
CA LEU A 76 8.81 11.33 -1.30
C LEU A 76 9.27 10.96 -2.72
N LYS A 77 9.97 9.82 -2.87
CA LYS A 77 10.44 9.34 -4.19
C LYS A 77 9.30 8.95 -5.14
N ASN A 78 8.07 8.74 -4.66
CA ASN A 78 6.89 8.50 -5.51
C ASN A 78 6.64 9.68 -6.47
N SER A 79 6.96 10.91 -6.04
CA SER A 79 6.88 12.11 -6.89
C SER A 79 7.64 11.98 -8.21
N HIS A 80 8.67 11.12 -8.28
CA HIS A 80 9.43 10.91 -9.49
C HIS A 80 8.65 10.21 -10.61
N LEU A 81 7.68 9.34 -10.26
CA LEU A 81 6.78 8.72 -11.22
C LEU A 81 5.50 9.57 -11.40
N ILE A 82 4.94 10.11 -10.32
CA ILE A 82 3.71 10.94 -10.33
C ILE A 82 3.84 12.16 -11.26
N ARG A 83 5.03 12.75 -11.37
CA ARG A 83 5.25 13.90 -12.27
C ARG A 83 5.13 13.54 -13.77
N LEU A 84 5.12 12.26 -14.11
CA LEU A 84 4.99 11.81 -15.50
C LEU A 84 3.52 11.80 -15.91
N ARG A 85 3.24 12.33 -17.10
CA ARG A 85 1.86 12.50 -17.58
C ARG A 85 1.28 11.18 -18.10
N GLY A 86 -0.05 11.06 -18.03
CA GLY A 86 -0.80 9.97 -18.67
C GLY A 86 -0.86 8.66 -17.88
N ILE A 87 -0.44 8.71 -16.61
CA ILE A 87 -0.57 7.63 -15.63
C ILE A 87 -1.58 8.11 -14.58
N LYS A 88 -2.49 7.24 -14.16
CA LYS A 88 -3.29 7.43 -12.96
C LYS A 88 -2.51 6.91 -11.75
N ASP A 89 -2.19 7.79 -10.82
CA ASP A 89 -1.41 7.46 -9.63
C ASP A 89 -2.33 7.15 -8.45
N VAL A 90 -2.26 5.92 -7.94
CA VAL A 90 -3.17 5.41 -6.91
C VAL A 90 -2.39 4.96 -5.68
N PHE A 91 -2.66 5.61 -4.55
CA PHE A 91 -2.14 5.16 -3.27
C PHE A 91 -3.02 4.06 -2.69
N VAL A 92 -2.43 2.89 -2.43
CA VAL A 92 -3.14 1.73 -1.87
C VAL A 92 -2.72 1.42 -0.43
N GLY A 93 -1.59 1.97 0.01
CA GLY A 93 -1.04 1.74 1.34
C GLY A 93 -0.70 0.26 1.61
N HIS A 94 -0.31 -0.06 2.84
CA HIS A 94 0.04 -1.42 3.28
C HIS A 94 -0.81 -1.88 4.47
N GLY A 95 -1.84 -1.13 4.79
CA GLY A 95 -2.70 -1.33 5.95
C GLY A 95 -3.43 -0.03 6.25
N ASP A 96 -4.54 -0.17 6.97
CA ASP A 96 -5.40 0.95 7.32
C ASP A 96 -5.36 1.15 8.83
N SER A 97 -4.28 1.77 9.31
CA SER A 97 -4.01 1.98 10.73
C SER A 97 -4.43 3.40 11.16
N ASP A 98 -4.80 3.55 12.42
CA ASP A 98 -5.20 4.84 13.00
C ASP A 98 -4.05 5.79 13.31
N LYS A 99 -2.80 5.40 13.01
CA LYS A 99 -1.63 6.28 13.18
C LYS A 99 -1.77 7.52 12.31
N GLY A 100 -1.57 8.70 12.90
CA GLY A 100 -1.62 9.98 12.17
C GLY A 100 -0.70 10.06 10.95
N THR A 101 0.37 9.25 10.91
CA THR A 101 1.25 9.11 9.74
C THR A 101 0.54 8.61 8.47
N ASN A 102 -0.58 7.89 8.61
CA ASN A 102 -1.34 7.38 7.46
C ASN A 102 -2.13 8.48 6.74
N VAL A 103 -2.41 9.60 7.43
CA VAL A 103 -3.10 10.74 6.83
C VAL A 103 -2.15 11.92 6.72
N ASN A 104 -1.42 11.96 5.61
CA ASN A 104 -0.36 12.92 5.33
C ASN A 104 -0.74 13.85 4.15
N PRO A 105 -0.40 15.15 4.18
CA PRO A 105 -0.55 16.05 3.04
C PRO A 105 0.03 15.57 1.69
N LEU A 106 1.01 14.65 1.71
CA LEU A 106 1.54 13.98 0.51
C LEU A 106 0.50 13.12 -0.21
N ALA A 107 -0.57 12.69 0.48
CA ALA A 107 -1.66 11.95 -0.13
C ALA A 107 -2.38 12.76 -1.24
N ARG A 108 -2.26 14.09 -1.23
CA ARG A 108 -2.77 14.96 -2.29
C ARG A 108 -2.05 14.82 -3.64
N LEU A 109 -0.92 14.13 -3.68
CA LEU A 109 -0.18 13.90 -4.92
C LEU A 109 -0.83 12.83 -5.79
N TYR A 110 -1.67 11.97 -5.21
CA TYR A 110 -2.29 10.86 -5.94
C TYR A 110 -3.64 11.28 -6.53
N ASP A 111 -3.98 10.68 -7.67
CA ASP A 111 -5.30 10.85 -8.29
C ASP A 111 -6.37 10.17 -7.45
N GLU A 112 -6.06 8.99 -6.91
CA GLU A 112 -6.95 8.22 -6.05
C GLU A 112 -6.21 7.66 -4.83
N ILE A 113 -6.95 7.49 -3.74
CA ILE A 113 -6.53 6.85 -2.50
C ILE A 113 -7.50 5.72 -2.23
N TRP A 114 -7.00 4.50 -2.34
CA TRP A 114 -7.79 3.29 -2.14
C TRP A 114 -7.70 2.85 -0.69
N VAL A 115 -8.85 2.75 -0.04
CA VAL A 115 -8.96 2.50 1.40
C VAL A 115 -9.76 1.25 1.73
N ALA A 116 -9.59 0.75 2.95
CA ALA A 116 -10.26 -0.45 3.42
C ALA A 116 -11.77 -0.28 3.64
N GLY A 117 -12.25 0.94 3.88
CA GLY A 117 -13.67 1.20 4.07
C GLY A 117 -13.97 2.56 4.71
N PRO A 118 -15.20 2.75 5.21
CA PRO A 118 -15.70 4.06 5.65
C PRO A 118 -14.88 4.73 6.75
N ALA A 119 -14.32 3.94 7.69
CA ALA A 119 -13.51 4.48 8.78
C ALA A 119 -12.28 5.24 8.26
N ALA A 120 -11.65 4.75 7.19
CA ALA A 120 -10.53 5.41 6.55
C ALA A 120 -10.92 6.71 5.87
N ARG A 121 -12.04 6.70 5.14
CA ARG A 121 -12.61 7.89 4.50
C ARG A 121 -12.88 8.96 5.55
N GLU A 122 -13.49 8.58 6.67
CA GLU A 122 -13.79 9.49 7.77
C GLU A 122 -12.50 10.10 8.36
N ARG A 123 -11.41 9.34 8.49
CA ARG A 123 -10.12 9.88 8.95
C ARG A 123 -9.61 10.99 8.04
N TYR A 124 -9.67 10.84 6.72
CA TYR A 124 -9.30 11.91 5.77
C TYR A 124 -10.20 13.14 5.90
N ALA A 125 -11.51 12.94 6.06
CA ALA A 125 -12.46 14.03 6.25
C ALA A 125 -12.19 14.82 7.55
N ARG A 126 -11.86 14.12 8.65
CA ARG A 126 -11.58 14.73 9.96
C ARG A 126 -10.26 15.49 10.04
N THR A 127 -9.20 14.93 9.48
CA THR A 127 -7.84 15.52 9.55
C THR A 127 -7.62 16.70 8.60
N ARG A 128 -8.50 16.89 7.60
CA ARG A 128 -8.49 18.05 6.69
C ARG A 128 -7.14 18.28 6.00
N VAL A 129 -6.43 17.22 5.65
CA VAL A 129 -5.14 17.28 4.92
C VAL A 129 -5.27 17.77 3.47
N GLY A 130 -6.49 18.09 3.02
CA GLY A 130 -6.79 18.63 1.69
C GLY A 130 -6.92 17.56 0.60
N VAL A 131 -7.07 16.30 0.97
CA VAL A 131 -7.52 15.24 0.06
C VAL A 131 -9.00 15.44 -0.22
N ARG A 132 -9.37 15.36 -1.50
CA ARG A 132 -10.77 15.50 -1.93
C ARG A 132 -11.51 14.19 -1.70
N ASP A 133 -12.75 14.25 -1.24
CA ASP A 133 -13.54 13.06 -0.90
C ASP A 133 -13.79 12.16 -2.13
N GLU A 134 -13.94 12.74 -3.32
CA GLU A 134 -14.08 12.00 -4.57
C GLU A 134 -12.81 11.25 -5.01
N ALA A 135 -11.64 11.61 -4.45
CA ALA A 135 -10.39 10.89 -4.70
C ALA A 135 -10.26 9.65 -3.79
N ILE A 136 -11.13 9.49 -2.78
CA ILE A 136 -11.11 8.35 -1.87
C ILE A 136 -12.02 7.26 -2.43
N VAL A 137 -11.47 6.06 -2.63
CA VAL A 137 -12.19 4.90 -3.15
C VAL A 137 -12.13 3.76 -2.13
N GLU A 138 -13.28 3.26 -1.71
CA GLU A 138 -13.37 2.15 -0.77
C GLU A 138 -13.31 0.83 -1.53
N VAL A 139 -12.21 0.09 -1.37
CA VAL A 139 -11.94 -1.16 -2.11
C VAL A 139 -11.78 -2.37 -1.19
N GLY A 140 -11.87 -2.19 0.13
CA GLY A 140 -11.60 -3.26 1.08
C GLY A 140 -10.09 -3.54 1.20
N ARG A 141 -9.77 -4.80 1.50
CA ARG A 141 -8.37 -5.25 1.64
C ARG A 141 -8.10 -6.46 0.75
N PRO A 142 -7.96 -6.27 -0.58
CA PRO A 142 -7.70 -7.36 -1.53
C PRO A 142 -6.48 -8.22 -1.17
N GLN A 143 -5.49 -7.64 -0.48
CA GLN A 143 -4.34 -8.36 0.05
C GLN A 143 -4.69 -9.46 1.07
N LEU A 144 -5.88 -9.40 1.66
CA LEU A 144 -6.36 -10.40 2.62
C LEU A 144 -7.31 -11.42 2.00
N ASP A 145 -7.54 -11.41 0.69
CA ASP A 145 -8.47 -12.34 0.03
C ASP A 145 -8.07 -13.82 0.18
N VAL A 146 -6.78 -14.08 0.50
CA VAL A 146 -6.26 -15.42 0.78
C VAL A 146 -6.63 -15.95 2.18
N ILE A 147 -7.10 -15.08 3.07
CA ILE A 147 -7.55 -15.49 4.39
C ILE A 147 -8.93 -16.13 4.23
N GLU A 148 -8.95 -17.47 4.30
CA GLU A 148 -10.20 -18.19 4.47
C GLU A 148 -10.89 -17.68 5.73
N ARG A 149 -12.14 -17.24 5.58
CA ARG A 149 -12.99 -16.94 6.73
C ARG A 149 -13.45 -18.28 7.27
N PRO A 150 -12.90 -18.81 8.39
CA PRO A 150 -13.49 -20.00 8.97
C PRO A 150 -14.95 -19.65 9.27
N GLY A 151 -15.86 -20.49 8.80
CA GLY A 151 -17.26 -20.39 9.22
C GLY A 151 -17.35 -20.43 10.75
N VAL A 152 -18.49 -20.03 11.31
CA VAL A 152 -18.73 -20.15 12.74
C VAL A 152 -18.60 -21.64 13.11
N ARG A 153 -17.47 -22.04 13.71
CA ARG A 153 -17.29 -23.36 14.28
C ARG A 153 -17.91 -23.32 15.67
N PRO A 154 -18.99 -24.08 15.94
CA PRO A 154 -19.47 -24.26 17.30
C PRO A 154 -18.33 -24.84 18.14
N ARG A 155 -17.98 -24.17 19.24
CA ARG A 155 -16.99 -24.67 20.19
C ARG A 155 -17.47 -26.03 20.70
N ALA A 156 -16.66 -27.08 20.54
CA ALA A 156 -17.03 -28.38 21.08
C ALA A 156 -16.97 -28.32 22.62
N GLY A 157 -17.85 -29.08 23.29
CA GLY A 157 -17.88 -29.14 24.75
C GLY A 157 -16.51 -29.54 25.30
N GLY A 158 -15.92 -28.68 26.15
CA GLY A 158 -14.62 -28.92 26.76
C GLY A 158 -13.40 -28.35 26.01
N GLU A 159 -13.56 -27.75 24.82
CA GLU A 159 -12.45 -27.06 24.16
C GLU A 159 -11.97 -25.86 25.00
N PRO A 160 -10.65 -25.60 25.15
CA PRO A 160 -10.13 -24.39 25.80
C PRO A 160 -10.52 -23.10 25.05
N LEU A 161 -10.54 -21.96 25.76
CA LEU A 161 -10.72 -20.66 25.11
C LEU A 161 -9.42 -20.27 24.40
N THR A 162 -9.49 -19.95 23.11
CA THR A 162 -8.38 -19.35 22.37
C THR A 162 -8.54 -17.83 22.33
N VAL A 163 -7.51 -17.10 22.73
CA VAL A 163 -7.45 -15.63 22.69
C VAL A 163 -6.29 -15.20 21.80
N LEU A 164 -6.55 -14.28 20.86
CA LEU A 164 -5.52 -13.58 20.11
C LEU A 164 -5.22 -12.25 20.82
N TYR A 165 -3.99 -12.06 21.27
CA TYR A 165 -3.49 -10.79 21.78
C TYR A 165 -2.46 -10.22 20.80
N ALA A 166 -2.76 -9.05 20.23
CA ALA A 166 -1.93 -8.41 19.20
C ALA A 166 -1.73 -6.92 19.53
N PRO A 167 -1.00 -6.59 20.61
CA PRO A 167 -0.72 -5.20 20.97
C PRO A 167 0.20 -4.57 19.93
N THR A 168 0.03 -3.26 19.70
CA THR A 168 1.03 -2.47 18.98
C THR A 168 2.23 -2.22 19.86
N TRP A 169 3.38 -1.92 19.25
CA TRP A 169 4.54 -1.41 19.98
C TRP A 169 4.20 -0.07 20.66
N GLU A 170 4.53 0.08 21.94
CA GLU A 170 4.38 1.33 22.70
C GLU A 170 5.45 2.33 22.22
N GLY A 171 5.02 3.42 21.57
CA GLY A 171 5.91 4.46 21.08
C GLY A 171 6.73 5.11 22.21
N TRP A 172 7.88 5.68 21.87
CA TRP A 172 8.83 6.27 22.84
C TRP A 172 8.62 7.77 23.09
N ASN A 173 7.61 8.40 22.49
CA ASN A 173 7.33 9.83 22.59
C ASN A 173 5.88 10.11 23.02
N ASP A 174 5.68 11.19 23.78
CA ASP A 174 4.39 11.72 24.30
C ASP A 174 3.45 12.29 23.20
N ASP A 175 3.31 11.62 22.05
CA ASP A 175 2.33 12.03 21.03
C ASP A 175 0.96 11.42 21.32
N GLU A 176 0.04 12.26 21.79
CA GLU A 176 -1.34 11.95 22.27
C GLU A 176 -2.31 11.37 21.21
N PHE A 177 -1.86 11.01 20.00
CA PHE A 177 -2.74 10.53 18.92
C PHE A 177 -2.60 9.04 18.61
N GLN A 178 -2.32 8.20 19.61
CA GLN A 178 -2.22 6.74 19.46
C GLN A 178 -3.43 5.94 19.96
N THR A 179 -4.60 6.56 20.12
CA THR A 179 -5.86 5.83 20.40
C THR A 179 -7.01 6.33 19.55
#